data_AF-A0A8H7I3X7-F1
#
_entry.id   AF-A0A8H7I3X7-F1
#
_cell.length_a   1.000
_cell.length_b   1.000
_cell.length_c   1.000
_cell.angle_alpha   90.00
_cell.angle_beta   90.00
_cell.angle_gamma   90.00
#
_symmetry.space_group_name_H-M   'P 1'
#
loop_
_entity.id
_entity.type
_entity.pdbx_description
1 polymer ?
#
loop_
_entity_poly.entity_id
_entity_poly.type
_entity_poly.pdbx_seq_one_letter_code
_entity_poly.pdbx_strand_id
1 'polypeptide(L)'
;MHSETSTAFPARRDEKKSEDEAGELASSRISESDSLLQYNRTAGFVNKFTKNTEITSKPGLYPKLSQACDIVDKIYRRQIETRHRLKKLGWTDDIISGLHNNKELDRIWDEWVCRPKSPTDKDWTNIEQTLVSLLEEDIAARHERDRKRAIEEDLSEALNRLLTLISPPVKFSIQHPQSSMWEHTSPGPYLHCPPFPSFVHMGDWKIIRGLWKANCSEKEMRILLREQTHVIGAEIVAWKRGIESHFASLVYIKRGSRALNHIVQPTMLRFEGKTNPFEDYTDEHRMLLRGDILFYNINKDSLPPIPITCGDILQRGALVASPSSLRPRSLLFSPQESLNGYHFYLEAHVVARALMESIHLPKASYHLMVGLGAEFRCKRCLDAHELTWLELVRHYIVASEAFKVDLKAFRLVNKDVMYRNVHDIHLPIKQPMLEFCSINHPRELSGHASKRHRCLLCTEIPGLKEVVAPEWAIFRHLVDVHGVAEPAVHLHHTPQDIQEPVYDFGGYGLPPYDSAFI
;
A
#
# COMPACT_ATOMS: atom_id res chain seq x y z
N MET A 1 6.21 -16.63 -60.69
CA MET A 1 5.58 -17.79 -60.05
C MET A 1 5.35 -17.42 -58.59
N HIS A 2 4.30 -16.64 -58.32
CA HIS A 2 2.98 -17.10 -57.84
C HIS A 2 3.01 -17.72 -56.43
N SER A 3 2.72 -16.92 -55.40
CA SER A 3 1.40 -16.98 -54.73
C SER A 3 1.27 -15.83 -53.71
N GLU A 4 0.47 -14.83 -54.05
CA GLU A 4 -0.06 -13.85 -53.10
C GLU A 4 -1.38 -14.42 -52.54
N THR A 5 -1.43 -14.67 -51.24
CA THR A 5 -2.67 -15.04 -50.53
C THR A 5 -3.36 -13.77 -50.04
N SER A 6 -4.30 -13.30 -50.85
CA SER A 6 -5.27 -12.25 -50.50
C SER A 6 -6.36 -12.85 -49.61
N THR A 7 -6.41 -12.43 -48.34
CA THR A 7 -7.52 -12.71 -47.42
C THR A 7 -8.45 -11.50 -47.36
N ALA A 8 -9.60 -11.63 -48.00
CA ALA A 8 -10.68 -10.66 -47.98
C ALA A 8 -11.37 -10.64 -46.60
N PHE A 9 -11.46 -9.46 -45.99
CA PHE A 9 -12.31 -9.20 -44.83
C PHE A 9 -13.79 -9.12 -45.24
N PRO A 10 -14.73 -9.69 -44.46
CA PRO A 10 -16.15 -9.50 -44.71
C PRO A 10 -16.59 -8.10 -44.28
N ALA A 11 -17.34 -7.44 -45.15
CA ALA A 11 -17.97 -6.17 -44.88
C ALA A 11 -18.97 -6.28 -43.71
N ARG A 12 -18.74 -5.50 -42.64
CA ARG A 12 -19.74 -5.16 -41.64
C ARG A 12 -20.84 -4.32 -42.30
N ARG A 13 -21.98 -4.92 -42.59
CA ARG A 13 -23.27 -4.25 -42.72
C ARG A 13 -24.15 -4.70 -41.56
N ASP A 14 -24.93 -3.75 -41.06
CA ASP A 14 -26.06 -3.89 -40.14
C ASP A 14 -25.74 -3.92 -38.63
N GLU A 15 -25.16 -2.83 -38.11
CA GLU A 15 -25.20 -2.47 -36.67
C GLU A 15 -25.83 -1.08 -36.42
N LYS A 16 -26.46 -0.46 -37.42
CA LYS A 16 -27.02 0.91 -37.30
C LYS A 16 -28.49 0.97 -36.89
N LYS A 17 -29.09 -0.15 -36.47
CA LYS A 17 -30.52 -0.22 -36.10
C LYS A 17 -30.78 -0.59 -34.63
N SER A 18 -29.73 -0.89 -33.83
CA SER A 18 -29.87 -1.18 -32.40
C SER A 18 -29.52 -0.02 -31.48
N GLU A 19 -28.91 1.06 -31.99
CA GLU A 19 -28.60 2.25 -31.18
C GLU A 19 -29.85 3.14 -30.97
N ASP A 20 -30.78 3.17 -31.92
CA ASP A 20 -32.01 3.96 -31.80
C ASP A 20 -33.02 3.33 -30.81
N GLU A 21 -33.12 2.00 -30.74
CA GLU A 21 -33.99 1.31 -29.76
C GLU A 21 -33.41 1.29 -28.33
N ALA A 22 -32.07 1.29 -28.20
CA ALA A 22 -31.42 1.43 -26.90
C ALA A 22 -31.59 2.85 -26.31
N GLY A 23 -31.67 3.87 -27.16
CA GLY A 23 -31.95 5.25 -26.77
C GLY A 23 -33.37 5.45 -26.20
N GLU A 24 -34.40 4.84 -26.81
CA GLU A 24 -35.78 4.96 -26.34
C GLU A 24 -36.03 4.22 -25.01
N LEU A 25 -35.44 3.03 -24.83
CA LEU A 25 -35.54 2.28 -23.56
C LEU A 25 -34.78 2.95 -22.41
N ALA A 26 -33.65 3.61 -22.70
CA ALA A 26 -32.92 4.40 -21.71
C ALA A 26 -33.70 5.66 -21.31
N SER A 27 -34.32 6.36 -22.26
CA SER A 27 -35.11 7.57 -22.03
C SER A 27 -36.36 7.30 -21.17
N SER A 28 -37.03 6.16 -21.41
CA SER A 28 -38.18 5.71 -20.60
C SER A 28 -37.81 5.38 -19.15
N ARG A 29 -36.67 4.68 -18.92
CA ARG A 29 -36.21 4.34 -17.56
C ARG A 29 -35.73 5.55 -16.76
N ILE A 30 -35.13 6.54 -17.43
CA ILE A 30 -34.74 7.81 -16.78
C ILE A 30 -35.98 8.55 -16.29
N SER A 31 -37.04 8.62 -17.10
CA SER A 31 -38.32 9.25 -16.73
C SER A 31 -38.98 8.63 -15.48
N GLU A 32 -38.95 7.30 -15.33
CA GLU A 32 -39.49 6.64 -14.12
C GLU A 32 -38.63 6.89 -12.88
N SER A 33 -37.30 6.87 -13.03
CA SER A 33 -36.37 7.13 -11.92
C SER A 33 -36.44 8.57 -11.41
N ASP A 34 -36.63 9.54 -12.31
CA ASP A 34 -36.77 10.96 -11.97
C ASP A 34 -38.11 11.23 -11.28
N SER A 35 -39.18 10.55 -11.70
CA SER A 35 -40.48 10.59 -11.02
C SER A 35 -40.38 10.07 -9.58
N LEU A 36 -39.64 8.98 -9.35
CA LEU A 36 -39.37 8.40 -8.03
C LEU A 36 -38.50 9.29 -7.14
N LEU A 37 -37.42 9.86 -7.66
CA LEU A 37 -36.55 10.81 -6.94
C LEU A 37 -37.31 12.05 -6.49
N GLN A 38 -38.19 12.55 -7.36
CA GLN A 38 -39.00 13.73 -7.09
C GLN A 38 -40.14 13.45 -6.10
N TYR A 39 -40.77 12.28 -6.20
CA TYR A 39 -41.71 11.79 -5.19
C TYR A 39 -41.04 11.66 -3.82
N ASN A 40 -39.82 11.11 -3.76
CA ASN A 40 -39.06 10.94 -2.52
C ASN A 40 -38.64 12.27 -1.87
N ARG A 41 -38.30 13.31 -2.64
CA ARG A 41 -38.04 14.66 -2.08
C ARG A 41 -39.30 15.31 -1.55
N THR A 42 -40.38 15.19 -2.29
CA THR A 42 -41.70 15.69 -1.88
C THR A 42 -42.15 15.00 -0.59
N ALA A 43 -41.95 13.69 -0.49
CA ALA A 43 -42.17 12.89 0.71
C ALA A 43 -41.19 13.24 1.85
N GLY A 44 -39.93 13.58 1.55
CA GLY A 44 -38.94 14.07 2.52
C GLY A 44 -39.34 15.40 3.14
N PHE A 45 -39.92 16.32 2.35
CA PHE A 45 -40.47 17.59 2.81
C PHE A 45 -41.69 17.36 3.70
N VAL A 46 -42.59 16.45 3.31
CA VAL A 46 -43.71 15.99 4.15
C VAL A 46 -43.20 15.39 5.46
N ASN A 47 -42.16 14.55 5.43
CA ASN A 47 -41.56 13.94 6.62
C ASN A 47 -40.91 14.97 7.57
N LYS A 48 -40.28 16.02 7.03
CA LYS A 48 -39.72 17.11 7.84
C LYS A 48 -40.83 17.95 8.48
N PHE A 49 -41.97 18.09 7.80
CA PHE A 49 -43.16 18.77 8.31
C PHE A 49 -43.87 17.94 9.40
N THR A 50 -43.97 16.62 9.21
CA THR A 50 -44.61 15.70 10.17
C THR A 50 -43.74 15.40 11.39
N LYS A 51 -42.41 15.34 11.26
CA LYS A 51 -41.50 15.13 12.43
C LYS A 51 -41.49 16.29 13.42
N ASN A 52 -41.79 17.51 12.98
CA ASN A 52 -41.91 18.67 13.86
C ASN A 52 -43.30 18.81 14.51
N THR A 53 -44.24 17.91 14.20
CA THR A 53 -45.57 17.87 14.81
C THR A 53 -45.73 16.55 15.54
N GLU A 54 -45.54 16.54 16.87
CA GLU A 54 -45.75 15.34 17.70
C GLU A 54 -47.12 14.72 17.39
N ILE A 55 -47.09 13.56 16.71
CA ILE A 55 -48.28 12.83 16.27
C ILE A 55 -48.84 12.09 17.48
N THR A 56 -49.57 12.81 18.32
CA THR A 56 -50.54 12.22 19.23
C THR A 56 -51.93 12.47 18.67
N SER A 57 -52.77 11.43 18.75
CA SER A 57 -54.10 11.27 18.16
C SER A 57 -55.12 12.35 18.59
N LYS A 58 -54.93 13.58 18.13
CA LYS A 58 -55.84 14.70 18.40
C LYS A 58 -56.84 14.89 17.24
N PRO A 59 -58.16 14.98 17.52
CA PRO A 59 -59.16 15.34 16.52
C PRO A 59 -58.87 16.78 16.04
N GLY A 60 -58.53 16.91 14.75
CA GLY A 60 -58.01 18.15 14.15
C GLY A 60 -56.87 17.95 13.14
N LEU A 61 -56.38 16.71 12.94
CA LEU A 61 -55.34 16.39 11.95
C LEU A 61 -55.81 16.43 10.48
N TYR A 62 -57.09 16.11 10.21
CA TYR A 62 -57.58 15.97 8.84
C TYR A 62 -57.48 17.26 8.01
N PRO A 63 -57.85 18.45 8.54
CA PRO A 63 -57.66 19.71 7.82
C PRO A 63 -56.18 20.04 7.55
N LYS A 64 -55.27 19.67 8.48
CA LYS A 64 -53.82 19.89 8.32
C LYS A 64 -53.21 18.99 7.25
N LEU A 65 -53.67 17.74 7.16
CA LEU A 65 -53.26 16.81 6.10
C LEU A 65 -53.75 17.27 4.73
N SER A 66 -55.01 17.72 4.62
CA SER A 66 -55.53 18.30 3.39
C SER A 66 -54.70 19.51 2.93
N GLN A 67 -54.37 20.42 3.85
CA GLN A 67 -53.52 21.58 3.56
C GLN A 67 -52.10 21.18 3.13
N ALA A 68 -51.53 20.14 3.73
CA ALA A 68 -50.21 19.63 3.36
C ALA A 68 -50.22 19.02 1.95
N CYS A 69 -51.25 18.25 1.58
CA CYS A 69 -51.43 17.74 0.23
C CYS A 69 -51.56 18.88 -0.79
N ASP A 70 -52.34 19.92 -0.49
CA ASP A 70 -52.48 21.08 -1.37
C ASP A 70 -51.15 21.83 -1.58
N ILE A 71 -50.31 21.91 -0.53
CA ILE A 71 -48.97 22.49 -0.60
C ILE A 71 -48.06 21.65 -1.50
N VAL A 72 -48.07 20.33 -1.31
CA VAL A 72 -47.31 19.37 -2.10
C VAL A 72 -47.69 19.44 -3.59
N ASP A 73 -48.98 19.42 -3.90
CA ASP A 73 -49.48 19.51 -5.27
C ASP A 73 -49.07 20.83 -5.94
N LYS A 74 -49.11 21.95 -5.21
CA LYS A 74 -48.64 23.25 -5.70
C LYS A 74 -47.16 23.25 -6.01
N ILE A 75 -46.34 22.66 -5.13
CA ILE A 75 -44.89 22.52 -5.35
C ILE A 75 -44.63 21.65 -6.57
N TYR A 76 -45.30 20.50 -6.67
CA TYR A 76 -45.13 19.57 -7.79
C TYR A 76 -45.51 20.20 -9.14
N ARG A 77 -46.67 20.87 -9.21
CA ARG A 77 -47.08 21.61 -10.42
C ARG A 77 -46.07 22.69 -10.80
N ARG A 78 -45.53 23.42 -9.82
CA ARG A 78 -44.51 24.44 -10.05
C ARG A 78 -43.21 23.86 -10.56
N GLN A 79 -42.78 22.70 -10.04
CA GLN A 79 -41.61 21.99 -10.56
C GLN A 79 -41.83 21.57 -12.02
N ILE A 80 -42.99 20.99 -12.35
CA ILE A 80 -43.34 20.64 -13.74
C ILE A 80 -43.32 21.88 -14.63
N GLU A 81 -43.96 22.96 -14.22
CA GLU A 81 -44.03 24.20 -15.00
C GLU A 81 -42.63 24.80 -15.21
N THR A 82 -41.80 24.83 -14.18
CA THR A 82 -40.41 25.32 -14.27
C THR A 82 -39.62 24.49 -15.27
N ARG A 83 -39.71 23.16 -15.19
CA ARG A 83 -39.06 22.27 -16.16
C ARG A 83 -39.60 22.47 -17.57
N HIS A 84 -40.91 22.62 -17.74
CA HIS A 84 -41.52 22.87 -19.03
C HIS A 84 -41.02 24.19 -19.64
N ARG A 85 -40.91 25.26 -18.84
CA ARG A 85 -40.35 26.54 -19.28
C ARG A 85 -38.88 26.41 -19.67
N LEU A 86 -38.05 25.76 -18.86
CA LEU A 86 -36.65 25.48 -19.19
C LEU A 86 -36.54 24.66 -20.49
N LYS A 87 -37.35 23.62 -20.68
CA LYS A 87 -37.40 22.88 -21.96
C LYS A 87 -37.76 23.76 -23.14
N LYS A 88 -38.71 24.68 -22.96
CA LYS A 88 -39.12 25.63 -24.00
C LYS A 88 -38.01 26.61 -24.39
N LEU A 89 -37.07 26.86 -23.47
CA LEU A 89 -35.83 27.62 -23.71
C LEU A 89 -34.68 26.78 -24.29
N GLY A 90 -34.89 25.47 -24.52
CA GLY A 90 -33.91 24.58 -25.12
C GLY A 90 -33.12 23.70 -24.15
N TRP A 91 -33.42 23.73 -22.85
CA TRP A 91 -32.74 22.90 -21.85
C TRP A 91 -33.25 21.45 -21.89
N THR A 92 -32.34 20.47 -21.92
CA THR A 92 -32.69 19.04 -21.93
C THR A 92 -32.98 18.50 -20.52
N ASP A 93 -33.73 17.40 -20.43
CA ASP A 93 -33.99 16.75 -19.14
C ASP A 93 -32.71 16.33 -18.41
N ASP A 94 -31.70 15.84 -19.11
CA ASP A 94 -30.43 15.42 -18.50
C ASP A 94 -29.70 16.58 -17.79
N ILE A 95 -29.70 17.76 -18.41
CA ILE A 95 -29.10 18.96 -17.82
C ILE A 95 -29.89 19.38 -16.58
N ILE A 96 -31.22 19.39 -16.68
CA ILE A 96 -32.15 19.76 -15.60
C ILE A 96 -32.06 18.76 -14.44
N SER A 97 -32.01 17.46 -14.70
CA SER A 97 -31.91 16.43 -13.66
C SER A 97 -30.54 16.45 -12.97
N GLY A 98 -29.48 16.87 -13.68
CA GLY A 98 -28.15 17.05 -13.09
C GLY A 98 -28.02 18.25 -12.14
N LEU A 99 -29.02 19.13 -12.03
CA LEU A 99 -29.05 20.30 -11.13
C LEU A 99 -28.68 19.94 -9.69
N HIS A 100 -29.03 18.73 -9.25
CA HIS A 100 -28.83 18.26 -7.89
C HIS A 100 -27.36 17.97 -7.54
N ASN A 101 -26.46 17.94 -8.53
CA ASN A 101 -25.03 17.77 -8.28
C ASN A 101 -24.33 19.08 -7.86
N ASN A 102 -25.02 20.22 -7.98
CA ASN A 102 -24.51 21.53 -7.61
C ASN A 102 -25.31 22.06 -6.41
N LYS A 103 -24.64 22.24 -5.27
CA LYS A 103 -25.29 22.62 -4.01
C LYS A 103 -25.99 23.98 -4.06
N GLU A 104 -25.46 24.93 -4.84
CA GLU A 104 -26.05 26.26 -4.94
C GLU A 104 -27.30 26.25 -5.82
N LEU A 105 -27.25 25.51 -6.93
CA LEU A 105 -28.41 25.23 -7.76
C LEU A 105 -29.50 24.47 -7.00
N ASP A 106 -29.14 23.47 -6.21
CA ASP A 106 -30.08 22.71 -5.38
C ASP A 106 -30.75 23.61 -4.33
N ARG A 107 -29.96 24.50 -3.69
CA ARG A 107 -30.47 25.51 -2.74
C ARG A 107 -31.45 26.46 -3.39
N ILE A 108 -31.12 26.99 -4.57
CA ILE A 108 -31.96 27.93 -5.31
C ILE A 108 -33.21 27.24 -5.85
N TRP A 109 -33.09 26.00 -6.30
CA TRP A 109 -34.23 25.19 -6.71
C TRP A 109 -35.22 25.01 -5.55
N ASP A 110 -34.74 24.64 -4.36
CA ASP A 110 -35.59 24.53 -3.18
C ASP A 110 -36.17 25.88 -2.73
N GLU A 111 -35.36 26.94 -2.80
CA GLU A 111 -35.79 28.27 -2.38
C GLU A 111 -36.84 28.87 -3.33
N TRP A 112 -36.72 28.65 -4.63
CA TRP A 112 -37.55 29.35 -5.61
C TRP A 112 -38.61 28.46 -6.23
N VAL A 113 -38.33 27.17 -6.44
CA VAL A 113 -39.27 26.24 -7.10
C VAL A 113 -40.10 25.49 -6.06
N CYS A 114 -39.55 25.17 -4.89
CA CYS A 114 -40.28 24.45 -3.84
C CYS A 114 -41.08 25.36 -2.88
N ARG A 115 -41.20 26.67 -3.17
CA ARG A 115 -42.06 27.57 -2.38
C ARG A 115 -43.55 27.40 -2.76
N PRO A 116 -44.47 27.27 -1.78
CA PRO A 116 -45.90 27.07 -2.04
C PRO A 116 -46.63 28.33 -2.55
N LYS A 117 -45.99 29.51 -2.46
CA LYS A 117 -46.57 30.77 -2.94
C LYS A 117 -46.52 30.81 -4.47
N SER A 118 -47.68 31.03 -5.10
CA SER A 118 -47.80 31.20 -6.54
C SER A 118 -46.92 32.37 -7.01
N PRO A 119 -45.94 32.12 -7.89
CA PRO A 119 -45.13 33.18 -8.47
C PRO A 119 -45.97 34.11 -9.36
N THR A 120 -45.69 35.41 -9.29
CA THR A 120 -46.15 36.39 -10.27
C THR A 120 -45.35 36.25 -11.57
N ASP A 121 -45.79 36.85 -12.67
CA ASP A 121 -45.02 36.85 -13.92
C ASP A 121 -43.61 37.44 -13.74
N LYS A 122 -43.49 38.46 -12.89
CA LYS A 122 -42.19 39.04 -12.51
C LYS A 122 -41.32 38.05 -11.74
N ASP A 123 -41.92 37.29 -10.81
CA ASP A 123 -41.20 36.25 -10.08
C ASP A 123 -40.72 35.15 -11.04
N TRP A 124 -41.55 34.78 -12.02
CA TRP A 124 -41.17 33.82 -13.06
C TRP A 124 -39.99 34.29 -13.89
N THR A 125 -39.99 35.54 -14.37
CA THR A 125 -38.85 36.09 -15.11
C THR A 125 -37.56 36.05 -14.28
N ASN A 126 -37.64 36.39 -13.00
CA ASN A 126 -36.47 36.35 -12.10
C ASN A 126 -35.97 34.92 -11.87
N ILE A 127 -36.88 33.96 -11.65
CA ILE A 127 -36.55 32.53 -11.48
C ILE A 127 -35.88 32.00 -12.73
N GLU A 128 -36.48 32.28 -13.88
CA GLU A 128 -35.99 31.82 -15.18
C GLU A 128 -34.59 32.36 -15.44
N GLN A 129 -34.37 33.68 -15.30
CA GLN A 129 -33.06 34.29 -15.50
C GLN A 129 -31.99 33.75 -14.54
N THR A 130 -32.35 33.54 -13.26
CA THR A 130 -31.42 33.01 -12.25
C THR A 130 -31.04 31.56 -12.55
N LEU A 131 -32.03 30.71 -12.86
CA LEU A 131 -31.80 29.31 -13.19
C LEU A 131 -30.99 29.16 -14.47
N VAL A 132 -31.29 29.95 -15.51
CA VAL A 132 -30.54 29.96 -16.77
C VAL A 132 -29.07 30.30 -16.52
N SER A 133 -28.79 31.40 -15.80
CA SER A 133 -27.41 31.81 -15.49
C SER A 133 -26.63 30.70 -14.77
N LEU A 134 -27.24 30.06 -13.78
CA LEU A 134 -26.60 28.99 -13.01
C LEU A 134 -26.45 27.69 -13.80
N LEU A 135 -27.41 27.38 -14.68
CA LEU A 135 -27.34 26.24 -15.58
C LEU A 135 -26.19 26.41 -16.59
N GLU A 136 -26.00 27.62 -17.14
CA GLU A 136 -24.86 27.94 -18.01
C GLU A 136 -23.53 27.79 -17.26
N GLU A 137 -23.42 28.30 -16.03
CA GLU A 137 -22.25 28.13 -15.17
C GLU A 137 -21.96 26.65 -14.86
N ASP A 138 -23.00 25.87 -14.53
CA ASP A 138 -22.86 24.44 -14.21
C ASP A 138 -22.46 23.62 -15.44
N ILE A 139 -23.02 23.92 -16.61
CA ILE A 139 -22.60 23.33 -17.89
C ILE A 139 -21.13 23.64 -18.17
N ALA A 140 -20.71 24.90 -18.05
CA ALA A 140 -19.32 25.28 -18.24
C ALA A 140 -18.40 24.53 -17.26
N ALA A 141 -18.82 24.40 -16.00
CA ALA A 141 -18.09 23.66 -14.99
C ALA A 141 -18.07 22.13 -15.24
N ARG A 142 -19.13 21.54 -15.80
CA ARG A 142 -19.17 20.13 -16.23
C ARG A 142 -18.24 19.90 -17.41
N HIS A 143 -18.33 20.73 -18.45
CA HIS A 143 -17.43 20.66 -19.59
C HIS A 143 -15.97 20.79 -19.17
N GLU A 144 -15.64 21.71 -18.26
CA GLU A 144 -14.27 21.84 -17.75
C GLU A 144 -13.84 20.62 -16.93
N ARG A 145 -14.74 20.02 -16.13
CA ARG A 145 -14.46 18.77 -15.41
C ARG A 145 -14.24 17.58 -16.35
N ASP A 146 -15.07 17.45 -17.37
CA ASP A 146 -14.97 16.35 -18.33
C ASP A 146 -13.75 16.52 -19.24
N ARG A 147 -13.43 17.76 -19.64
CA ARG A 147 -12.17 18.09 -20.30
C ARG A 147 -10.98 17.68 -19.44
N LYS A 148 -10.96 18.08 -18.16
CA LYS A 148 -9.91 17.67 -17.22
C LYS A 148 -9.81 16.15 -17.09
N ARG A 149 -10.93 15.45 -17.00
CA ARG A 149 -10.97 13.99 -16.91
C ARG A 149 -10.40 13.31 -18.16
N ALA A 150 -10.75 13.80 -19.36
CA ALA A 150 -10.19 13.28 -20.60
C ALA A 150 -8.67 13.49 -20.67
N ILE A 151 -8.19 14.67 -20.29
CA ILE A 151 -6.75 14.98 -20.21
C ILE A 151 -6.05 14.03 -19.22
N GLU A 152 -6.67 13.81 -18.07
CA GLU A 152 -6.20 12.93 -17.02
C GLU A 152 -6.09 11.47 -17.47
N GLU A 153 -7.09 10.96 -18.20
CA GLU A 153 -7.10 9.61 -18.78
C GLU A 153 -6.01 9.45 -19.84
N ASP A 154 -5.88 10.42 -20.74
CA ASP A 154 -4.86 10.41 -21.79
C ASP A 154 -3.43 10.49 -21.22
N LEU A 155 -3.23 11.33 -20.20
CA LEU A 155 -1.96 11.44 -19.49
C LEU A 155 -1.65 10.13 -18.76
N SER A 156 -2.64 9.52 -18.10
CA SER A 156 -2.49 8.22 -17.46
C SER A 156 -2.09 7.15 -18.48
N GLU A 157 -2.73 7.11 -19.65
CA GLU A 157 -2.39 6.18 -20.72
C GLU A 157 -0.96 6.40 -21.24
N ALA A 158 -0.58 7.64 -21.52
CA ALA A 158 0.77 7.97 -21.97
C ALA A 158 1.84 7.61 -20.92
N LEU A 159 1.57 7.87 -19.64
CA LEU A 159 2.46 7.52 -18.54
C LEU A 159 2.55 6.01 -18.35
N ASN A 160 1.45 5.25 -18.52
CA ASN A 160 1.50 3.80 -18.52
C ASN A 160 2.37 3.25 -19.67
N ARG A 161 2.28 3.86 -20.86
CA ARG A 161 3.17 3.52 -22.00
C ARG A 161 4.63 3.87 -21.72
N LEU A 162 4.90 4.99 -21.04
CA LEU A 162 6.26 5.37 -20.63
C LEU A 162 6.80 4.48 -19.52
N LEU A 163 5.96 4.06 -18.58
CA LEU A 163 6.31 3.12 -17.52
C LEU A 163 6.81 1.80 -18.14
N THR A 164 6.08 1.25 -19.10
CA THR A 164 6.49 0.00 -19.75
C THR A 164 7.75 0.16 -20.61
N LEU A 165 8.01 1.36 -21.16
CA LEU A 165 9.18 1.64 -22.00
C LEU A 165 10.46 1.93 -21.20
N ILE A 166 10.37 2.80 -20.19
CA ILE A 166 11.53 3.36 -19.47
C ILE A 166 11.85 2.54 -18.21
N SER A 167 10.82 1.96 -17.61
CA SER A 167 10.88 1.32 -16.31
C SER A 167 10.10 -0.01 -16.33
N PRO A 168 10.39 -0.92 -17.29
CA PRO A 168 9.66 -2.16 -17.40
C PRO A 168 9.77 -2.95 -16.10
N PRO A 169 8.65 -3.46 -15.56
CA PRO A 169 8.71 -4.25 -14.35
C PRO A 169 9.45 -5.56 -14.62
N VAL A 170 10.36 -5.91 -13.72
CA VAL A 170 11.17 -7.12 -13.83
C VAL A 170 10.46 -8.24 -13.11
N LYS A 171 10.04 -9.27 -13.86
CA LYS A 171 9.48 -10.50 -13.31
C LYS A 171 10.57 -11.51 -13.04
N PHE A 172 10.52 -12.16 -11.89
CA PHE A 172 11.42 -13.25 -11.55
C PHE A 172 10.76 -14.25 -10.61
N SER A 173 11.23 -15.49 -10.67
CA SER A 173 10.82 -16.54 -9.75
C SER A 173 11.97 -16.84 -8.81
N ILE A 174 11.65 -17.00 -7.53
CA ILE A 174 12.63 -17.34 -6.50
C ILE A 174 12.77 -18.85 -6.48
N GLN A 175 13.98 -19.35 -6.71
CA GLN A 175 14.27 -20.76 -6.47
C GLN A 175 14.49 -20.96 -4.98
N HIS A 176 13.66 -21.79 -4.39
CA HIS A 176 13.83 -22.17 -3.00
C HIS A 176 15.09 -23.01 -2.83
N PRO A 177 15.96 -22.72 -1.83
CA PRO A 177 17.16 -23.53 -1.58
C PRO A 177 16.88 -25.01 -1.35
N GLN A 178 15.67 -25.36 -0.90
CA GLN A 178 15.30 -26.73 -0.53
C GLN A 178 14.18 -27.34 -1.40
N SER A 179 13.75 -26.68 -2.49
CA SER A 179 12.65 -27.18 -3.34
C SER A 179 13.11 -28.16 -4.42
N SER A 180 13.73 -29.27 -4.00
CA SER A 180 13.97 -30.40 -4.91
C SER A 180 12.80 -31.39 -4.97
N MET A 181 11.73 -31.19 -4.18
CA MET A 181 10.70 -32.23 -3.98
C MET A 181 9.24 -31.79 -4.14
N TRP A 182 8.95 -30.49 -4.33
CA TRP A 182 7.57 -30.00 -4.38
C TRP A 182 7.34 -29.07 -5.57
N GLU A 183 6.76 -29.62 -6.64
CA GLU A 183 6.40 -28.87 -7.86
C GLU A 183 5.09 -28.07 -7.74
N HIS A 184 4.35 -28.16 -6.63
CA HIS A 184 2.93 -27.81 -6.64
C HIS A 184 2.53 -26.45 -6.06
N THR A 185 3.44 -25.70 -5.44
CA THR A 185 3.17 -24.33 -4.99
C THR A 185 4.41 -23.47 -5.17
N SER A 186 4.81 -23.26 -6.42
CA SER A 186 5.76 -22.18 -6.71
C SER A 186 5.10 -20.87 -6.33
N PRO A 187 5.69 -20.06 -5.42
CA PRO A 187 5.20 -18.71 -5.19
C PRO A 187 5.11 -18.01 -6.54
N GLY A 188 4.03 -17.25 -6.74
CA GLY A 188 3.81 -16.52 -7.99
C GLY A 188 5.03 -15.65 -8.35
N PRO A 189 5.19 -15.29 -9.64
CA PRO A 189 6.33 -14.49 -10.06
C PRO A 189 6.38 -13.18 -9.26
N TYR A 190 7.54 -12.89 -8.68
CA TYR A 190 7.80 -11.62 -8.01
C TYR A 190 7.95 -10.55 -9.07
N LEU A 191 7.33 -9.39 -8.80
CA LEU A 191 7.38 -8.23 -9.68
C LEU A 191 8.20 -7.14 -9.00
N HIS A 192 9.42 -6.92 -9.49
CA HIS A 192 10.17 -5.72 -9.12
C HIS A 192 9.72 -4.56 -10.02
N CYS A 193 9.05 -3.59 -9.42
CA CYS A 193 8.71 -2.36 -10.07
C CYS A 193 9.77 -1.30 -9.73
N PRO A 194 10.54 -0.80 -10.71
CA PRO A 194 11.49 0.28 -10.48
C PRO A 194 10.75 1.57 -10.06
N PRO A 195 11.45 2.53 -9.44
CA PRO A 195 10.83 3.78 -9.04
C PRO A 195 10.24 4.53 -10.23
N PHE A 196 9.06 5.10 -10.04
CA PHE A 196 8.35 5.89 -11.03
C PHE A 196 7.54 6.99 -10.33
N PRO A 197 7.54 8.23 -10.85
CA PRO A 197 6.92 9.35 -10.16
C PRO A 197 5.39 9.20 -10.15
N SER A 198 4.78 9.46 -9.00
CA SER A 198 3.32 9.59 -8.91
C SER A 198 2.84 10.90 -9.54
N PHE A 199 1.53 11.02 -9.78
CA PHE A 199 0.94 12.26 -10.30
C PHE A 199 1.23 13.48 -9.41
N VAL A 200 1.36 13.28 -8.09
CA VAL A 200 1.72 14.35 -7.16
C VAL A 200 3.11 14.90 -7.51
N HIS A 201 4.09 14.02 -7.70
CA HIS A 201 5.46 14.40 -8.06
C HIS A 201 5.54 15.08 -9.44
N MET A 202 4.78 14.56 -10.41
CA MET A 202 4.72 15.14 -11.76
C MET A 202 3.96 16.47 -11.80
N GLY A 203 3.08 16.72 -10.83
CA GLY A 203 2.32 17.96 -10.69
C GLY A 203 3.20 19.21 -10.57
N ASP A 204 4.43 19.06 -10.10
CA ASP A 204 5.39 20.17 -10.00
C ASP A 204 6.19 20.39 -11.29
N TRP A 205 6.11 19.48 -12.25
CA TRP A 205 6.87 19.59 -13.49
C TRP A 205 6.27 20.67 -14.38
N LYS A 206 7.12 21.58 -14.88
CA LYS A 206 6.69 22.70 -15.71
C LYS A 206 5.89 22.23 -16.94
N ILE A 207 6.32 21.12 -17.53
CA ILE A 207 5.68 20.51 -18.70
C ILE A 207 4.25 20.03 -18.41
N ILE A 208 4.06 19.29 -17.32
CA ILE A 208 2.75 18.77 -16.94
C ILE A 208 1.83 19.91 -16.47
N ARG A 209 2.36 20.89 -15.71
CA ARG A 209 1.61 22.11 -15.38
C ARG A 209 1.21 22.92 -16.60
N GLY A 210 2.09 22.99 -17.61
CA GLY A 210 1.82 23.65 -18.88
C GLY A 210 0.65 22.98 -19.61
N LEU A 211 0.65 21.64 -19.66
CA LEU A 211 -0.45 20.85 -20.22
C LEU A 211 -1.77 21.12 -19.47
N TRP A 212 -1.78 21.09 -18.13
CA TRP A 212 -3.02 21.35 -17.38
C TRP A 212 -3.57 22.78 -17.54
N LYS A 213 -2.69 23.77 -17.67
CA LYS A 213 -3.08 25.17 -17.81
C LYS A 213 -3.41 25.55 -19.25
N ALA A 214 -3.02 24.75 -20.23
CA ALA A 214 -3.35 24.99 -21.62
C ALA A 214 -4.87 24.87 -21.80
N ASN A 215 -5.49 25.96 -22.27
CA ASN A 215 -6.88 25.95 -22.71
C ASN A 215 -6.97 25.41 -24.14
N CYS A 216 -6.50 24.18 -24.34
CA CYS A 216 -6.55 23.50 -25.61
C CYS A 216 -7.66 22.43 -25.61
N SER A 217 -8.14 22.12 -26.80
CA SER A 217 -9.06 21.00 -27.03
C SER A 217 -8.39 19.67 -26.68
N GLU A 218 -9.20 18.63 -26.45
CA GLU A 218 -8.71 17.28 -26.18
C GLU A 218 -7.73 16.78 -27.27
N LYS A 219 -8.06 17.03 -28.54
CA LYS A 219 -7.23 16.63 -29.68
C LYS A 219 -5.87 17.33 -29.67
N GLU A 220 -5.84 18.64 -29.41
CA GLU A 220 -4.59 19.40 -29.28
C GLU A 220 -3.77 18.92 -28.10
N MET A 221 -4.41 18.58 -26.96
CA MET A 221 -3.73 18.01 -25.82
C MET A 221 -3.04 16.69 -26.15
N ARG A 222 -3.74 15.78 -26.84
CA ARG A 222 -3.17 14.49 -27.28
C ARG A 222 -1.94 14.68 -28.17
N ILE A 223 -1.97 15.69 -29.05
CA ILE A 223 -0.83 16.06 -29.91
C ILE A 223 0.33 16.58 -29.05
N LEU A 224 0.07 17.56 -28.19
CA LEU A 224 1.08 18.13 -27.29
C LEU A 224 1.72 17.05 -26.40
N LEU A 225 0.92 16.17 -25.82
CA LEU A 225 1.41 15.09 -24.97
C LEU A 225 2.33 14.14 -25.75
N ARG A 226 1.98 13.79 -26.99
CA ARG A 226 2.80 12.97 -27.87
C ARG A 226 4.11 13.65 -28.22
N GLU A 227 4.07 14.93 -28.56
CA GLU A 227 5.26 15.74 -28.85
C GLU A 227 6.17 15.86 -27.63
N GLN A 228 5.60 16.02 -26.44
CA GLN A 228 6.30 16.19 -25.17
C GLN A 228 6.72 14.86 -24.51
N THR A 229 6.33 13.70 -25.05
CA THR A 229 6.58 12.37 -24.45
C THR A 229 8.08 12.12 -24.19
N HIS A 230 8.96 12.56 -25.08
CA HIS A 230 10.41 12.42 -24.92
C HIS A 230 10.97 13.27 -23.78
N VAL A 231 10.44 14.49 -23.59
CA VAL A 231 10.83 15.39 -22.49
C VAL A 231 10.33 14.83 -21.16
N ILE A 232 9.08 14.36 -21.10
CA ILE A 232 8.52 13.68 -19.92
C ILE A 232 9.37 12.45 -19.58
N GLY A 233 9.75 11.66 -20.58
CA GLY A 233 10.63 10.51 -20.39
C GLY A 233 12.00 10.89 -19.80
N ALA A 234 12.61 11.97 -20.29
CA ALA A 234 13.88 12.47 -19.75
C ALA A 234 13.75 12.95 -18.29
N GLU A 235 12.65 13.64 -17.95
CA GLU A 235 12.35 14.04 -16.56
C GLU A 235 12.15 12.82 -15.64
N ILE A 236 11.45 11.78 -16.10
CA ILE A 236 11.31 10.52 -15.35
C ILE A 236 12.68 9.89 -15.07
N VAL A 237 13.56 9.82 -16.08
CA VAL A 237 14.92 9.25 -15.93
C VAL A 237 15.76 10.09 -14.97
N ALA A 238 15.71 11.42 -15.07
CA ALA A 238 16.43 12.32 -14.18
C ALA A 238 15.93 12.21 -12.73
N TRP A 239 14.62 12.17 -12.54
CA TRP A 239 13.97 11.98 -11.25
C TRP A 239 14.35 10.64 -10.60
N LYS A 240 14.28 9.54 -11.37
CA LYS A 240 14.69 8.20 -10.93
C LYS A 240 16.15 8.19 -10.46
N ARG A 241 17.05 8.76 -11.27
CA ARG A 241 18.46 8.90 -10.91
C ARG A 241 18.64 9.72 -9.63
N GLY A 242 17.87 10.80 -9.45
CA GLY A 242 17.90 11.61 -8.23
C GLY A 242 17.59 10.79 -6.97
N ILE A 243 16.59 9.92 -7.02
CA ILE A 243 16.23 9.03 -5.90
C ILE A 243 17.33 8.00 -5.65
N GLU A 244 17.81 7.34 -6.71
CA GLU A 244 18.87 6.33 -6.60
C GLU A 244 20.15 6.94 -6.03
N SER A 245 20.60 8.07 -6.56
CA SER A 245 21.79 8.76 -6.09
C SER A 245 21.61 9.30 -4.67
N HIS A 246 20.40 9.73 -4.28
CA HIS A 246 20.11 10.10 -2.89
C HIS A 246 20.37 8.93 -1.93
N PHE A 247 19.73 7.77 -2.17
CA PHE A 247 19.93 6.60 -1.29
C PHE A 247 21.35 6.04 -1.36
N ALA A 248 21.98 6.05 -2.54
CA ALA A 248 23.37 5.66 -2.68
C ALA A 248 24.31 6.58 -1.88
N SER A 249 24.05 7.89 -1.87
CA SER A 249 24.84 8.84 -1.08
C SER A 249 24.78 8.56 0.42
N LEU A 250 23.60 8.16 0.94
CA LEU A 250 23.44 7.79 2.34
C LEU A 250 24.33 6.59 2.71
N VAL A 251 24.47 5.62 1.79
CA VAL A 251 25.35 4.47 1.96
C VAL A 251 26.82 4.90 1.90
N TYR A 252 27.20 5.73 0.91
CA TYR A 252 28.57 6.20 0.74
C TYR A 252 29.08 7.04 1.90
N ILE A 253 28.25 7.93 2.46
CA ILE A 253 28.63 8.78 3.59
C ILE A 253 29.09 7.92 4.79
N LYS A 254 28.49 6.74 5.00
CA LYS A 254 28.81 5.87 6.13
C LYS A 254 29.86 4.81 5.83
N ARG A 255 29.98 4.32 4.58
CA ARG A 255 30.92 3.24 4.21
C ARG A 255 32.16 3.72 3.45
N GLY A 256 32.17 4.95 2.96
CA GLY A 256 33.13 5.42 1.97
C GLY A 256 33.00 4.70 0.62
N SER A 257 33.99 4.90 -0.25
CA SER A 257 34.02 4.35 -1.62
C SER A 257 34.08 2.82 -1.69
N ARG A 258 34.43 2.14 -0.59
CA ARG A 258 34.48 0.66 -0.51
C ARG A 258 33.12 -0.01 -0.66
N ALA A 259 32.02 0.74 -0.65
CA ALA A 259 30.68 0.21 -0.90
C ALA A 259 30.50 -0.37 -2.32
N LEU A 260 31.26 0.14 -3.31
CA LEU A 260 31.15 -0.27 -4.72
C LEU A 260 31.79 -1.61 -5.06
N ASN A 261 32.70 -2.14 -4.24
CA ASN A 261 33.44 -3.39 -4.55
C ASN A 261 32.58 -4.66 -4.48
N HIS A 262 31.27 -4.52 -4.26
CA HIS A 262 30.40 -5.62 -3.91
C HIS A 262 29.01 -5.39 -4.53
N ILE A 263 28.94 -5.38 -5.86
CA ILE A 263 27.70 -5.29 -6.62
C ILE A 263 26.90 -6.60 -6.47
N VAL A 264 25.56 -6.52 -6.48
CA VAL A 264 24.66 -7.70 -6.47
C VAL A 264 25.07 -8.67 -7.57
N GLN A 265 25.12 -9.95 -7.22
CA GLN A 265 25.16 -11.04 -8.19
C GLN A 265 23.79 -11.72 -8.15
N PRO A 266 23.14 -11.97 -9.31
CA PRO A 266 21.89 -12.71 -9.34
C PRO A 266 22.16 -14.18 -9.01
N THR A 267 22.27 -14.50 -7.73
CA THR A 267 22.33 -15.88 -7.25
C THR A 267 20.91 -16.33 -6.93
N MET A 268 20.51 -17.53 -7.37
CA MET A 268 19.21 -18.18 -7.08
C MET A 268 17.94 -17.56 -7.68
N LEU A 269 18.06 -16.57 -8.56
CA LEU A 269 16.90 -16.01 -9.27
C LEU A 269 16.78 -16.65 -10.66
N ARG A 270 15.58 -17.15 -11.02
CA ARG A 270 15.25 -17.53 -12.40
C ARG A 270 14.49 -16.40 -13.06
N PHE A 271 14.93 -16.06 -14.26
CA PHE A 271 14.35 -14.99 -15.06
C PHE A 271 13.74 -15.56 -16.34
N GLU A 272 12.60 -15.01 -16.74
CA GLU A 272 12.01 -15.30 -18.04
C GLU A 272 12.82 -14.58 -19.13
N GLY A 273 13.59 -15.33 -19.92
CA GLY A 273 14.17 -14.84 -21.18
C GLY A 273 15.47 -14.01 -21.12
N LYS A 274 15.99 -13.65 -19.95
CA LYS A 274 17.32 -12.98 -19.79
C LYS A 274 18.22 -13.73 -18.82
N THR A 275 19.55 -13.69 -19.06
CA THR A 275 20.57 -14.27 -18.17
C THR A 275 20.76 -13.46 -16.88
N ASN A 276 20.57 -12.14 -16.92
CA ASN A 276 20.62 -11.24 -15.76
C ASN A 276 19.70 -10.03 -15.98
N PRO A 277 18.65 -9.81 -15.18
CA PRO A 277 17.74 -8.68 -15.39
C PRO A 277 18.30 -7.34 -14.89
N PHE A 278 19.38 -7.38 -14.12
CA PHE A 278 20.00 -6.21 -13.51
C PHE A 278 21.18 -5.71 -14.35
N GLU A 279 21.45 -6.30 -15.50
CA GLU A 279 22.55 -5.91 -16.38
C GLU A 279 22.42 -4.46 -16.85
N ASP A 280 21.18 -4.03 -17.13
CA ASP A 280 20.87 -2.67 -17.57
C ASP A 280 20.86 -1.64 -16.41
N TYR A 281 21.06 -2.08 -15.17
CA TYR A 281 21.01 -1.21 -13.99
C TYR A 281 22.37 -0.58 -13.70
N THR A 282 22.34 0.68 -13.25
CA THR A 282 23.53 1.39 -12.78
C THR A 282 24.14 0.65 -11.57
N ASP A 283 25.44 0.85 -11.32
CA ASP A 283 26.10 0.25 -10.14
C ASP A 283 25.45 0.71 -8.83
N GLU A 284 25.01 1.98 -8.76
CA GLU A 284 24.25 2.52 -7.63
C GLU A 284 22.94 1.77 -7.41
N HIS A 285 22.15 1.58 -8.47
CA HIS A 285 20.90 0.84 -8.37
C HIS A 285 21.17 -0.61 -7.97
N ARG A 286 22.13 -1.29 -8.60
CA ARG A 286 22.50 -2.67 -8.22
C ARG A 286 22.97 -2.76 -6.77
N MET A 287 23.69 -1.76 -6.25
CA MET A 287 24.06 -1.69 -4.83
C MET A 287 22.82 -1.58 -3.94
N LEU A 288 21.86 -0.72 -4.29
CA LEU A 288 20.61 -0.54 -3.51
C LEU A 288 19.71 -1.78 -3.53
N LEU A 289 19.90 -2.69 -4.50
CA LEU A 289 19.19 -3.95 -4.56
C LEU A 289 19.71 -5.02 -3.59
N ARG A 290 20.84 -4.80 -2.90
CA ARG A 290 21.43 -5.82 -2.01
C ARG A 290 20.58 -6.09 -0.77
N GLY A 291 20.54 -7.35 -0.35
CA GLY A 291 19.83 -7.79 0.86
C GLY A 291 20.40 -7.26 2.18
N ASP A 292 21.67 -6.86 2.20
CA ASP A 292 22.32 -6.24 3.36
C ASP A 292 22.24 -4.71 3.37
N ILE A 293 21.73 -4.05 2.33
CA ILE A 293 21.60 -2.59 2.32
C ILE A 293 20.22 -2.22 2.88
N LEU A 294 20.22 -1.81 4.15
CA LEU A 294 19.03 -1.52 4.93
C LEU A 294 19.01 -0.07 5.41
N PHE A 295 17.81 0.46 5.56
CA PHE A 295 17.54 1.81 6.02
C PHE A 295 16.63 1.76 7.25
N TYR A 296 16.37 2.92 7.83
CA TYR A 296 15.31 3.13 8.82
C TYR A 296 14.74 4.54 8.65
N ASN A 297 13.53 4.77 9.15
CA ASN A 297 12.88 6.09 9.13
C ASN A 297 13.00 6.72 10.53
N ILE A 298 13.64 7.90 10.62
CA ILE A 298 13.81 8.61 11.91
C ILE A 298 12.51 9.15 12.48
N ASN A 299 11.48 9.32 11.65
CA ASN A 299 10.18 9.82 12.07
C ASN A 299 9.29 8.73 12.68
N LYS A 300 9.78 7.49 12.79
CA LYS A 300 9.06 6.38 13.42
C LYS A 300 9.69 6.08 14.78
N ASP A 301 8.91 6.23 15.83
CA ASP A 301 9.30 6.02 17.23
C ASP A 301 9.44 4.53 17.58
N SER A 302 10.33 3.83 16.89
CA SER A 302 10.70 2.44 17.18
C SER A 302 12.11 2.39 17.73
N LEU A 303 12.28 1.82 18.92
CA LEU A 303 13.57 1.55 19.55
C LEU A 303 13.71 0.03 19.82
N PRO A 304 14.68 -0.66 19.19
CA PRO A 304 15.54 -0.16 18.11
C PRO A 304 14.74 0.11 16.82
N PRO A 305 15.29 0.93 15.90
CA PRO A 305 14.66 1.21 14.61
C PRO A 305 14.32 -0.04 13.82
N ILE A 306 13.21 -0.02 13.10
CA ILE A 306 12.81 -1.11 12.20
C ILE A 306 13.62 -1.04 10.91
N PRO A 307 14.37 -2.10 10.53
CA PRO A 307 15.08 -2.14 9.26
C PRO A 307 14.09 -2.23 8.10
N ILE A 308 14.35 -1.49 7.03
CA ILE A 308 13.54 -1.48 5.80
C ILE A 308 14.45 -1.53 4.57
N THR A 309 13.99 -2.18 3.51
CA THR A 309 14.70 -2.23 2.24
C THR A 309 14.44 -0.97 1.42
N CYS A 310 15.26 -0.73 0.39
CA CYS A 310 14.97 0.32 -0.59
C CYS A 310 13.60 0.09 -1.26
N GLY A 311 13.26 -1.16 -1.58
CA GLY A 311 11.95 -1.53 -2.16
C GLY A 311 10.77 -1.14 -1.27
N ASP A 312 10.86 -1.39 0.04
CA ASP A 312 9.81 -1.02 1.00
C ASP A 312 9.61 0.50 1.06
N ILE A 313 10.70 1.27 1.01
CA ILE A 313 10.64 2.72 1.00
C ILE A 313 9.92 3.21 -0.26
N LEU A 314 10.30 2.68 -1.42
CA LEU A 314 9.67 3.05 -2.68
C LEU A 314 8.17 2.70 -2.70
N GLN A 315 7.80 1.54 -2.16
CA GLN A 315 6.41 1.11 -2.09
C GLN A 315 5.57 1.98 -1.13
N ARG A 316 6.09 2.27 0.08
CA ARG A 316 5.38 3.08 1.09
C ARG A 316 5.27 4.55 0.69
N GLY A 317 6.32 5.12 0.10
CA GLY A 317 6.34 6.50 -0.38
C GLY A 317 5.52 6.75 -1.65
N ALA A 318 4.77 5.75 -2.14
CA ALA A 318 4.07 5.81 -3.42
C ALA A 318 4.99 6.20 -4.60
N LEU A 319 6.26 5.76 -4.53
CA LEU A 319 7.30 5.99 -5.54
C LEU A 319 7.42 4.81 -6.51
N VAL A 320 6.51 3.84 -6.40
CA VAL A 320 6.35 2.74 -7.34
C VAL A 320 5.07 2.98 -8.12
N ALA A 321 5.17 3.03 -9.45
CA ALA A 321 3.97 3.09 -10.26
C ALA A 321 3.27 1.75 -10.28
N SER A 322 1.97 1.82 -10.04
CA SER A 322 0.99 0.82 -10.39
C SER A 322 0.04 1.49 -11.40
N PRO A 323 -0.55 0.75 -12.36
CA PRO A 323 -1.61 1.29 -13.21
C PRO A 323 -2.71 2.00 -12.42
N SER A 324 -2.95 1.56 -11.17
CA SER A 324 -3.89 2.18 -10.23
C SER A 324 -3.38 3.48 -9.61
N SER A 325 -2.06 3.61 -9.36
CA SER A 325 -1.47 4.84 -8.78
C SER A 325 -1.27 5.94 -9.83
N LEU A 326 -1.29 5.60 -11.11
CA LEU A 326 -1.35 6.53 -12.23
C LEU A 326 -2.76 7.07 -12.51
N ARG A 327 -3.68 6.99 -11.54
CA ARG A 327 -5.00 7.63 -11.64
C ARG A 327 -5.00 8.95 -10.88
N PRO A 328 -5.32 10.09 -11.52
CA PRO A 328 -5.24 11.42 -10.91
C PRO A 328 -6.12 11.64 -9.67
N ARG A 329 -7.19 10.85 -9.47
CA ARG A 329 -7.96 10.88 -8.21
C ARG A 329 -7.14 10.50 -6.96
N SER A 330 -5.96 9.90 -7.14
CA SER A 330 -5.03 9.60 -6.05
C SER A 330 -4.31 10.83 -5.46
N LEU A 331 -4.41 12.00 -6.10
CA LEU A 331 -3.81 13.26 -5.64
C LEU A 331 -4.30 13.74 -4.26
N LEU A 332 -5.47 13.27 -3.82
CA LEU A 332 -6.13 13.80 -2.62
C LEU A 332 -5.69 13.16 -1.30
N PHE A 333 -4.91 12.06 -1.31
CA PHE A 333 -4.82 11.21 -0.11
C PHE A 333 -3.43 10.70 0.28
N SER A 334 -2.35 11.06 -0.41
CA SER A 334 -1.01 10.61 -0.01
C SER A 334 -0.15 11.80 0.43
N PRO A 335 0.07 11.99 1.74
CA PRO A 335 1.10 12.92 2.19
C PRO A 335 2.43 12.45 1.60
N GLN A 336 3.12 13.37 0.93
CA GLN A 336 4.42 13.09 0.36
C GLN A 336 5.39 12.79 1.51
N GLU A 337 5.75 11.51 1.68
CA GLU A 337 6.79 11.15 2.63
C GLU A 337 8.11 11.74 2.14
N SER A 338 8.70 12.61 2.96
CA SER A 338 10.00 13.21 2.65
C SER A 338 11.08 12.14 2.70
N LEU A 339 11.83 11.99 1.60
CA LEU A 339 12.97 11.07 1.53
C LEU A 339 14.05 11.37 2.58
N ASN A 340 14.11 12.62 3.06
CA ASN A 340 15.07 13.05 4.08
C ASN A 340 14.85 12.38 5.45
N GLY A 341 13.69 11.76 5.69
CA GLY A 341 13.44 10.99 6.91
C GLY A 341 14.13 9.62 6.93
N TYR A 342 14.75 9.19 5.83
CA TYR A 342 15.39 7.88 5.74
C TYR A 342 16.90 7.98 5.93
N HIS A 343 17.45 7.05 6.69
CA HIS A 343 18.87 6.97 6.98
C HIS A 343 19.40 5.55 6.76
N PHE A 344 20.66 5.45 6.33
CA PHE A 344 21.32 4.16 6.20
C PHE A 344 21.54 3.51 7.57
N TYR A 345 21.08 2.28 7.73
CA TYR A 345 21.13 1.55 8.98
C TYR A 345 22.40 0.71 9.07
N LEU A 346 23.50 1.31 9.53
CA LEU A 346 24.81 0.66 9.56
C LEU A 346 24.84 -0.62 10.41
N GLU A 347 24.19 -0.63 11.58
CA GLU A 347 24.16 -1.81 12.44
C GLU A 347 23.38 -2.97 11.79
N ALA A 348 22.18 -2.68 11.26
CA ALA A 348 21.40 -3.66 10.50
C ALA A 348 22.17 -4.18 9.27
N HIS A 349 22.92 -3.32 8.58
CA HIS A 349 23.78 -3.72 7.47
C HIS A 349 24.84 -4.76 7.88
N VAL A 350 25.52 -4.51 9.01
CA VAL A 350 26.57 -5.39 9.54
C VAL A 350 25.97 -6.75 9.92
N VAL A 351 24.84 -6.75 10.62
CA VAL A 351 24.11 -7.97 11.00
C VAL A 351 23.63 -8.73 9.76
N ALA A 352 22.95 -8.05 8.83
CA ALA A 352 22.43 -8.63 7.61
C ALA A 352 23.53 -9.28 6.77
N ARG A 353 24.70 -8.64 6.65
CA ARG A 353 25.85 -9.22 5.96
C ARG A 353 26.30 -10.52 6.61
N ALA A 354 26.51 -10.52 7.93
CA ALA A 354 26.97 -11.73 8.63
C ALA A 354 25.96 -12.88 8.48
N LEU A 355 24.66 -12.58 8.57
CA LEU A 355 23.59 -13.54 8.34
C LEU A 355 23.65 -14.10 6.90
N MET A 356 23.78 -13.25 5.89
CA MET A 356 23.90 -13.66 4.48
C MET A 356 25.17 -14.49 4.23
N GLU A 357 26.29 -14.14 4.84
CA GLU A 357 27.54 -14.91 4.78
C GLU A 357 27.38 -16.31 5.38
N SER A 358 26.63 -16.43 6.49
CA SER A 358 26.38 -17.71 7.18
C SER A 358 25.60 -18.73 6.34
N ILE A 359 24.86 -18.27 5.33
CA ILE A 359 24.13 -19.11 4.37
C ILE A 359 24.75 -19.08 2.96
N HIS A 360 25.98 -18.58 2.83
CA HIS A 360 26.71 -18.50 1.57
C HIS A 360 26.01 -17.67 0.47
N LEU A 361 25.23 -16.65 0.85
CA LEU A 361 24.56 -15.72 -0.05
C LEU A 361 24.99 -14.24 0.13
N PRO A 362 26.30 -13.92 0.22
CA PRO A 362 26.79 -12.57 0.58
C PRO A 362 26.43 -11.45 -0.41
N LYS A 363 25.92 -11.80 -1.60
CA LYS A 363 25.56 -10.86 -2.68
C LYS A 363 24.10 -10.97 -3.12
N ALA A 364 23.26 -11.68 -2.36
CA ALA A 364 21.85 -11.79 -2.69
C ALA A 364 21.14 -10.43 -2.69
N SER A 365 20.11 -10.29 -3.52
CA SER A 365 19.27 -9.10 -3.53
C SER A 365 18.25 -9.13 -2.40
N TYR A 366 17.76 -7.97 -1.95
CA TYR A 366 16.69 -7.91 -0.97
C TYR A 366 15.41 -8.56 -1.51
N HIS A 367 15.20 -8.56 -2.83
CA HIS A 367 14.09 -9.27 -3.46
C HIS A 367 14.10 -10.77 -3.19
N LEU A 368 15.29 -11.40 -3.28
CA LEU A 368 15.44 -12.80 -2.92
C LEU A 368 15.13 -12.98 -1.43
N MET A 369 15.76 -12.16 -0.57
CA MET A 369 15.62 -12.31 0.88
C MET A 369 14.19 -12.08 1.38
N VAL A 370 13.52 -11.04 0.88
CA VAL A 370 12.13 -10.72 1.23
C VAL A 370 11.16 -11.72 0.60
N GLY A 371 11.42 -12.14 -0.64
CA GLY A 371 10.52 -13.06 -1.32
C GLY A 371 10.56 -14.49 -0.78
N LEU A 372 11.61 -14.88 -0.06
CA LEU A 372 11.58 -16.10 0.76
C LEU A 372 10.60 -15.99 1.94
N GLY A 373 10.03 -14.82 2.24
CA GLY A 373 8.96 -14.69 3.24
C GLY A 373 9.41 -15.04 4.66
N ALA A 374 8.47 -15.56 5.46
CA ALA A 374 8.69 -15.94 6.87
C ALA A 374 9.30 -17.35 6.97
N GLU A 375 10.42 -17.58 6.30
CA GLU A 375 11.06 -18.90 6.23
C GLU A 375 12.42 -18.93 6.91
N PHE A 376 12.79 -17.87 7.63
CA PHE A 376 14.04 -17.83 8.36
C PHE A 376 13.83 -18.21 9.82
N ARG A 377 14.75 -18.98 10.39
CA ARG A 377 14.81 -19.24 11.84
C ARG A 377 16.18 -18.85 12.37
N CYS A 378 16.19 -18.20 13.53
CA CYS A 378 17.42 -17.95 14.27
C CYS A 378 17.92 -19.27 14.88
N LYS A 379 19.04 -19.81 14.41
CA LYS A 379 19.59 -21.07 14.94
C LYS A 379 20.17 -20.94 16.34
N ARG A 380 20.44 -19.71 16.78
CA ARG A 380 21.06 -19.41 18.07
C ARG A 380 20.04 -19.24 19.20
N CYS A 381 18.76 -19.05 18.87
CA CYS A 381 17.68 -19.05 19.86
C CYS A 381 17.24 -20.46 20.27
N LEU A 382 16.68 -20.55 21.48
CA LEU A 382 16.01 -21.77 21.95
C LEU A 382 14.62 -21.92 21.34
N ASP A 383 13.90 -20.80 21.19
CA ASP A 383 12.57 -20.74 20.62
C ASP A 383 12.59 -19.93 19.32
N ALA A 384 13.04 -20.59 18.25
CA ALA A 384 13.16 -19.95 16.95
C ALA A 384 11.85 -20.11 16.17
N HIS A 385 10.93 -19.16 16.34
CA HIS A 385 9.83 -18.97 15.41
C HIS A 385 10.35 -18.58 14.02
N GLU A 386 9.49 -18.81 13.02
CA GLU A 386 9.63 -18.31 11.67
C GLU A 386 9.64 -16.78 11.66
N LEU A 387 10.61 -16.21 10.95
CA LEU A 387 10.83 -14.78 10.80
C LEU A 387 10.98 -14.45 9.32
N THR A 388 10.51 -13.28 8.93
CA THR A 388 10.92 -12.66 7.66
C THR A 388 12.38 -12.21 7.73
N TRP A 389 12.97 -11.91 6.58
CA TRP A 389 14.34 -11.41 6.51
C TRP A 389 14.58 -10.18 7.41
N LEU A 390 13.68 -9.19 7.36
CA LEU A 390 13.81 -7.96 8.12
C LEU A 390 13.62 -8.18 9.62
N GLU A 391 12.69 -9.07 9.99
CA GLU A 391 12.48 -9.44 11.40
C GLU A 391 13.68 -10.20 11.96
N LEU A 392 14.31 -11.08 11.18
CA LEU A 392 15.53 -11.78 11.59
C LEU A 392 16.69 -10.79 11.83
N VAL A 393 16.90 -9.85 10.91
CA VAL A 393 17.94 -8.82 11.09
C VAL A 393 17.65 -8.00 12.35
N ARG A 394 16.40 -7.54 12.52
CA ARG A 394 15.98 -6.80 13.71
C ARG A 394 16.15 -7.62 14.99
N HIS A 395 15.79 -8.89 14.96
CA HIS A 395 15.92 -9.81 16.09
C HIS A 395 17.36 -9.88 16.62
N TYR A 396 18.36 -10.00 15.74
CA TYR A 396 19.76 -9.99 16.14
C TYR A 396 20.21 -8.66 16.76
N ILE A 397 19.74 -7.52 16.24
CA ILE A 397 20.03 -6.19 16.80
C ILE A 397 19.45 -6.08 18.20
N VAL A 398 18.15 -6.36 18.36
CA VAL A 398 17.47 -6.23 19.65
C VAL A 398 18.07 -7.19 20.68
N ALA A 399 18.36 -8.43 20.28
CA ALA A 399 19.00 -9.42 21.16
C ALA A 399 20.39 -8.96 21.60
N SER A 400 21.17 -8.32 20.72
CA SER A 400 22.47 -7.77 21.08
C SER A 400 22.37 -6.55 22.00
N GLU A 401 21.32 -5.73 21.90
CA GLU A 401 21.07 -4.61 22.81
C GLU A 401 20.60 -5.10 24.17
N ALA A 402 19.65 -6.04 24.21
CA ALA A 402 19.17 -6.67 25.44
C ALA A 402 20.32 -7.30 26.22
N PHE A 403 21.20 -8.04 25.53
CA PHE A 403 22.40 -8.60 26.16
C PHE A 403 23.28 -7.55 26.87
N LYS A 404 23.41 -6.33 26.33
CA LYS A 404 24.22 -5.27 26.98
C LYS A 404 23.60 -4.82 28.30
N VAL A 405 22.28 -4.86 28.41
CA VAL A 405 21.54 -4.57 29.65
C VAL A 405 21.69 -5.74 30.62
N ASP A 406 21.42 -6.95 30.15
CA ASP A 406 21.47 -8.18 30.96
C ASP A 406 22.87 -8.44 31.49
N LEU A 407 23.92 -8.23 30.69
CA LEU A 407 25.32 -8.40 31.11
C LEU A 407 25.70 -7.49 32.29
N LYS A 408 25.12 -6.28 32.37
CA LYS A 408 25.35 -5.39 33.52
C LYS A 408 24.70 -5.93 34.79
N ALA A 409 23.46 -6.40 34.69
CA ALA A 409 22.75 -7.02 35.81
C ALA A 409 23.47 -8.31 36.26
N PHE A 410 23.88 -9.13 35.29
CA PHE A 410 24.60 -10.38 35.52
C PHE A 410 25.88 -10.18 36.34
N ARG A 411 26.74 -9.24 35.91
CA ARG A 411 28.03 -8.95 36.56
C ARG A 411 27.91 -8.46 38.01
N LEU A 412 26.73 -7.99 38.42
CA LEU A 412 26.47 -7.57 39.80
C LEU A 412 26.18 -8.76 40.72
N VAL A 413 25.55 -9.81 40.19
CA VAL A 413 25.10 -10.97 40.96
C VAL A 413 26.17 -12.05 41.00
N ASN A 414 26.77 -12.36 39.84
CA ASN A 414 27.66 -13.49 39.70
C ASN A 414 28.87 -13.13 38.85
N LYS A 415 30.04 -12.99 39.48
CA LYS A 415 31.29 -12.61 38.80
C LYS A 415 32.03 -13.79 38.19
N ASP A 416 31.75 -15.00 38.68
CA ASP A 416 32.52 -16.21 38.37
C ASP A 416 31.88 -17.02 37.24
N VAL A 417 30.60 -16.80 36.95
CA VAL A 417 29.88 -17.45 35.85
C VAL A 417 30.01 -16.61 34.58
N MET A 418 30.20 -17.29 33.44
CA MET A 418 30.27 -16.62 32.15
C MET A 418 28.87 -16.26 31.65
N TYR A 419 28.74 -15.14 30.94
CA TYR A 419 27.50 -14.77 30.25
C TYR A 419 27.86 -14.22 28.86
N ARG A 420 27.63 -15.05 27.84
CA ARG A 420 28.00 -14.77 26.44
C ARG A 420 26.79 -14.31 25.63
N ASN A 421 27.04 -13.39 24.70
CA ASN A 421 26.05 -13.00 23.70
C ASN A 421 26.02 -14.04 22.58
N VAL A 422 25.07 -14.97 22.63
CA VAL A 422 24.94 -15.95 21.55
C VAL A 422 24.60 -15.29 20.22
N HIS A 423 24.05 -14.08 20.19
CA HIS A 423 23.76 -13.33 18.95
C HIS A 423 24.94 -12.48 18.46
N ASP A 424 26.11 -12.54 19.10
CA ASP A 424 27.30 -11.85 18.61
C ASP A 424 27.78 -12.47 17.29
N ILE A 425 27.74 -11.67 16.22
CA ILE A 425 28.10 -12.08 14.87
C ILE A 425 29.57 -12.51 14.73
N HIS A 426 30.43 -12.07 15.65
CA HIS A 426 31.85 -12.41 15.66
C HIS A 426 32.20 -13.59 16.57
N LEU A 427 31.20 -14.13 17.28
CA LEU A 427 31.42 -15.25 18.17
C LEU A 427 31.77 -16.50 17.33
N PRO A 428 32.92 -17.16 17.60
CA PRO A 428 33.38 -18.31 16.83
C PRO A 428 32.62 -19.59 17.21
N ILE A 429 31.29 -19.54 17.14
CA ILE A 429 30.45 -20.74 17.30
C ILE A 429 30.41 -21.45 15.96
N LYS A 430 30.62 -22.77 15.97
CA LYS A 430 30.46 -23.63 14.79
C LYS A 430 29.02 -23.69 14.26
N GLN A 431 28.05 -23.23 15.05
CA GLN A 431 26.65 -23.28 14.71
C GLN A 431 26.29 -22.17 13.71
N PRO A 432 25.53 -22.47 12.64
CA PRO A 432 25.03 -21.45 11.73
C PRO A 432 24.18 -20.41 12.49
N MET A 433 24.16 -19.18 11.99
CA MET A 433 23.37 -18.09 12.59
C MET A 433 21.88 -18.26 12.30
N LEU A 434 21.56 -18.75 11.12
CA LEU A 434 20.19 -18.95 10.68
C LEU A 434 20.05 -20.25 9.90
N GLU A 435 18.82 -20.70 9.78
CA GLU A 435 18.45 -21.76 8.85
C GLU A 435 17.17 -21.40 8.08
N PHE A 436 17.00 -22.03 6.93
CA PHE A 436 15.73 -22.03 6.23
C PHE A 436 14.80 -23.06 6.86
N CYS A 437 13.56 -22.66 7.10
CA CYS A 437 12.49 -23.54 7.51
C CYS A 437 12.20 -24.51 6.37
N SER A 438 12.57 -25.78 6.54
CA SER A 438 12.02 -26.82 5.70
C SER A 438 10.55 -26.96 6.04
N ILE A 439 9.67 -26.86 5.03
CA ILE A 439 8.22 -27.12 5.14
C ILE A 439 7.96 -28.50 5.77
N ASN A 440 8.93 -29.41 5.66
CA ASN A 440 8.86 -30.79 6.14
C ASN A 440 9.65 -31.05 7.41
N HIS A 441 10.26 -30.06 8.07
CA HIS A 441 10.77 -30.34 9.41
C HIS A 441 9.54 -30.50 10.30
N PRO A 442 9.15 -31.72 10.74
CA PRO A 442 8.11 -31.84 11.73
C PRO A 442 8.50 -30.89 12.85
N ARG A 443 7.57 -30.06 13.34
CA ARG A 443 7.80 -29.31 14.56
C ARG A 443 8.18 -30.35 15.60
N GLU A 444 9.48 -30.58 15.81
CA GLU A 444 9.99 -31.50 16.82
C GLU A 444 9.52 -31.07 18.23
N LEU A 445 8.92 -29.88 18.32
CA LEU A 445 8.27 -29.28 19.47
C LEU A 445 6.80 -29.68 19.69
N SER A 446 6.09 -30.30 18.73
CA SER A 446 4.65 -30.58 18.91
C SER A 446 4.33 -31.97 19.48
N GLY A 447 5.30 -32.87 19.57
CA GLY A 447 5.04 -34.28 19.87
C GLY A 447 5.28 -34.73 21.31
N HIS A 448 6.07 -34.00 22.10
CA HIS A 448 6.49 -34.50 23.40
C HIS A 448 6.16 -33.50 24.51
N ALA A 449 5.32 -33.94 25.44
CA ALA A 449 5.27 -33.43 26.81
C ALA A 449 6.59 -33.73 27.55
N SER A 450 7.73 -33.55 26.88
CA SER A 450 9.05 -33.67 27.45
C SER A 450 9.14 -32.69 28.59
N LYS A 451 9.58 -33.21 29.75
CA LYS A 451 9.84 -32.42 30.96
C LYS A 451 10.64 -31.18 30.55
N ARG A 452 10.11 -30.01 30.88
CA ARG A 452 10.85 -28.76 30.68
C ARG A 452 11.84 -28.62 31.82
N HIS A 453 12.96 -27.99 31.51
CA HIS A 453 13.95 -27.62 32.49
C HIS A 453 14.06 -26.10 32.51
N ARG A 454 14.37 -25.57 33.68
CA ARG A 454 14.71 -24.17 33.87
C ARG A 454 16.21 -24.02 34.14
N CYS A 455 16.81 -22.96 33.62
CA CYS A 455 18.21 -22.61 33.90
C CYS A 455 18.33 -21.91 35.26
N LEU A 456 19.03 -22.53 36.22
CA LEU A 456 19.19 -21.98 37.57
C LEU A 456 20.09 -20.73 37.56
N LEU A 457 21.10 -20.69 36.68
CA LEU A 457 21.99 -19.54 36.53
C LEU A 457 21.25 -18.28 36.04
N CYS A 458 20.23 -18.45 35.19
CA CYS A 458 19.38 -17.33 34.77
C CYS A 458 18.40 -16.88 35.86
N THR A 459 17.86 -17.81 36.66
CA THR A 459 16.89 -17.47 37.71
C THR A 459 17.50 -16.65 38.85
N GLU A 460 18.82 -16.71 39.03
CA GLU A 460 19.51 -15.94 40.06
C GLU A 460 19.64 -14.45 39.71
N ILE A 461 19.39 -14.05 38.46
CA ILE A 461 19.61 -12.68 38.00
C ILE A 461 18.30 -11.88 38.09
N PRO A 462 18.21 -10.86 38.97
CA PRO A 462 17.01 -10.04 39.09
C PRO A 462 16.67 -9.33 37.78
N GLY A 463 15.41 -9.42 37.36
CA GLY A 463 14.89 -8.77 36.16
C GLY A 463 15.10 -9.55 34.85
N LEU A 464 15.88 -10.63 34.86
CA LEU A 464 15.98 -11.50 33.70
C LEU A 464 14.78 -12.45 33.64
N LYS A 465 14.21 -12.64 32.46
CA LYS A 465 13.13 -13.63 32.24
C LYS A 465 13.69 -15.04 32.48
N GLU A 466 12.91 -15.87 33.19
CA GLU A 466 13.28 -17.26 33.42
C GLU A 466 13.44 -18.01 32.08
N VAL A 467 14.57 -18.69 31.92
CA VAL A 467 14.85 -19.48 30.73
C VAL A 467 14.36 -20.91 30.96
N VAL A 468 13.26 -21.25 30.27
CA VAL A 468 12.60 -22.56 30.36
C VAL A 468 12.53 -23.19 28.97
N ALA A 469 13.04 -24.40 28.81
CA ALA A 469 13.02 -25.12 27.53
C ALA A 469 13.09 -26.65 27.75
N PRO A 470 12.89 -27.48 26.71
CA PRO A 470 13.20 -28.91 26.79
C PRO A 470 14.66 -29.14 27.22
N GLU A 471 14.94 -30.30 27.84
CA GLU A 471 16.25 -30.61 28.43
C GLU A 471 17.43 -30.33 27.49
N TRP A 472 17.38 -30.86 26.27
CA TRP A 472 18.43 -30.68 25.26
C TRP A 472 18.70 -29.20 24.93
N ALA A 473 17.66 -28.36 24.95
CA ALA A 473 17.73 -26.95 24.63
C ALA A 473 18.35 -26.16 25.80
N ILE A 474 18.02 -26.53 27.04
CA ILE A 474 18.68 -25.98 28.25
C ILE A 474 20.15 -26.38 28.31
N PHE A 475 20.51 -27.60 27.91
CA PHE A 475 21.92 -28.03 27.89
C PHE A 475 22.72 -27.17 26.92
N ARG A 476 22.18 -26.98 25.70
CA ARG A 476 22.77 -26.08 24.72
C ARG A 476 22.89 -24.64 25.25
N HIS A 477 21.84 -24.11 25.88
CA HIS A 477 21.87 -22.79 26.51
C HIS A 477 22.99 -22.65 27.55
N LEU A 478 23.13 -23.63 28.45
CA LEU A 478 24.18 -23.63 29.48
C LEU A 478 25.59 -23.65 28.87
N VAL A 479 25.80 -24.39 27.78
CA VAL A 479 27.07 -24.41 27.06
C VAL A 479 27.34 -23.08 26.35
N ASP A 480 26.37 -22.58 25.58
CA ASP A 480 26.58 -21.45 24.68
C ASP A 480 26.55 -20.10 25.40
N VAL A 481 25.64 -19.92 26.35
CA VAL A 481 25.47 -18.69 27.13
C VAL A 481 26.37 -18.69 28.36
N HIS A 482 26.41 -19.79 29.12
CA HIS A 482 27.11 -19.84 30.40
C HIS A 482 28.49 -20.52 30.35
N GLY A 483 28.89 -21.10 29.22
CA GLY A 483 30.19 -21.78 29.10
C GLY A 483 30.31 -23.04 29.96
N VAL A 484 29.19 -23.61 30.42
CA VAL A 484 29.16 -24.80 31.27
C VAL A 484 29.33 -26.03 30.38
N ALA A 485 30.52 -26.62 30.37
CA ALA A 485 30.83 -27.77 29.52
C ALA A 485 30.03 -29.03 29.89
N GLU A 486 29.75 -29.23 31.19
CA GLU A 486 29.02 -30.38 31.72
C GLU A 486 27.83 -29.88 32.58
N PRO A 487 26.66 -29.63 31.96
CA PRO A 487 25.43 -29.29 32.68
C PRO A 487 25.08 -30.36 33.73
N ALA A 488 24.67 -29.92 34.92
CA ALA A 488 24.33 -30.81 36.03
C ALA A 488 22.97 -30.43 36.61
N VAL A 489 22.14 -31.44 36.85
CA VAL A 489 20.80 -31.27 37.43
C VAL A 489 20.92 -30.75 38.87
N HIS A 490 20.02 -29.85 39.26
CA HIS A 490 19.95 -29.14 40.54
C HIS A 490 21.10 -28.16 40.82
N LEU A 491 22.16 -28.17 40.02
CA LEU A 491 23.24 -27.17 40.08
C LEU A 491 23.06 -26.11 38.99
N HIS A 492 22.91 -26.53 37.74
CA HIS A 492 22.82 -25.62 36.58
C HIS A 492 21.40 -25.53 36.02
N HIS A 493 20.61 -26.58 36.14
CA HIS A 493 19.21 -26.62 35.69
C HIS A 493 18.38 -27.59 36.54
N THR A 494 17.06 -27.43 36.56
CA THR A 494 16.16 -28.37 37.24
C THR A 494 14.93 -28.63 36.39
N PRO A 495 14.35 -29.85 36.41
CA PRO A 495 13.03 -30.09 35.85
C PRO A 495 12.00 -29.12 36.45
N GLN A 496 11.05 -28.68 35.63
CA GLN A 496 9.94 -27.83 36.02
C GLN A 496 8.64 -28.58 35.73
N ASP A 497 7.86 -28.85 36.78
CA ASP A 497 6.53 -29.45 36.64
C ASP A 497 5.58 -28.39 36.07
N ILE A 498 5.10 -28.62 34.85
CA ILE A 498 4.16 -27.72 34.18
C ILE A 498 2.78 -27.97 34.78
N GLN A 499 2.42 -27.26 35.84
CA GLN A 499 1.05 -27.29 36.37
C GLN A 499 0.10 -26.34 35.62
N GLU A 500 0.64 -25.38 34.86
CA GLU A 500 -0.17 -24.42 34.09
C GLU A 500 0.23 -24.42 32.61
N PRO A 501 -0.75 -24.41 31.67
CA PRO A 501 -0.45 -24.23 30.25
C PRO A 501 0.16 -22.83 30.04
N VAL A 502 1.49 -22.78 29.89
CA VAL A 502 2.22 -21.55 29.57
C VAL A 502 1.89 -21.17 28.12
N TYR A 503 1.00 -20.20 27.94
CA TYR A 503 0.55 -19.72 26.63
C TYR A 503 1.53 -18.77 25.93
N ASP A 504 2.69 -18.46 26.52
CA ASP A 504 3.63 -17.53 25.92
C ASP A 504 5.07 -17.93 26.21
N PHE A 505 5.79 -18.32 25.17
CA PHE A 505 7.17 -18.77 25.29
C PHE A 505 8.08 -17.57 25.54
N GLY A 506 8.89 -17.66 26.59
CA GLY A 506 9.96 -16.71 26.85
C GLY A 506 11.11 -16.84 25.87
N GLY A 507 10.91 -16.38 24.63
CA GLY A 507 12.03 -15.90 23.82
C GLY A 507 12.77 -14.81 24.61
N TYR A 508 14.11 -14.82 24.55
CA TYR A 508 14.99 -13.87 25.23
C TYR A 508 14.45 -12.43 25.14
N GLY A 509 13.86 -11.92 26.22
CA GLY A 509 13.58 -10.49 26.46
C GLY A 509 12.79 -9.68 25.42
N LEU A 510 12.30 -10.27 24.32
CA LEU A 510 11.54 -9.52 23.33
C LEU A 510 10.08 -9.43 23.80
N PRO A 511 9.50 -8.23 23.94
CA PRO A 511 8.05 -8.11 24.09
C PRO A 511 7.38 -8.81 22.90
N PRO A 512 6.19 -9.43 23.09
CA PRO A 512 5.47 -10.08 22.01
C PRO A 512 5.38 -9.14 20.81
N TYR A 513 5.75 -9.65 19.63
CA TYR A 513 5.65 -8.90 18.39
C TYR A 513 4.16 -8.55 18.17
N ASP A 514 3.82 -7.28 18.35
CA ASP A 514 2.48 -6.79 18.03
C ASP A 514 2.37 -6.72 16.49
N SER A 515 1.83 -7.77 15.88
CA SER A 515 1.69 -7.93 14.43
C SER A 515 0.71 -6.92 13.80
N ALA A 516 0.12 -6.02 14.58
CA ALA A 516 -0.90 -5.06 14.15
C ALA A 516 -0.38 -3.85 13.34
N PHE A 517 0.93 -3.77 13.03
CA PHE A 517 1.55 -2.57 12.41
C PHE A 517 2.29 -2.80 11.07
N ILE A 518 2.01 -3.89 10.36
CA ILE A 518 2.51 -4.07 8.98
C ILE A 518 1.50 -3.58 7.95
#